data_AF-A0A0U3Q0Y6-F1
#
_entry.id   AF-A0A0U3Q0Y6-F1
#
_cell.length_a   1.000
_cell.length_b   1.000
_cell.length_c   1.000
_cell.angle_alpha   90.00
_cell.angle_beta   90.00
_cell.angle_gamma   90.00
#
_symmetry.space_group_name_H-M   'P 1'
#
loop_
_entity.id
_entity.type
_entity.pdbx_description
1 polymer ?
#
loop_
_entity_poly.entity_id
_entity_poly.type
_entity_poly.pdbx_seq_one_letter_code
_entity_poly.pdbx_strand_id
1 'polypeptide(L)'
;MYADHEPLHVVGYPSTGSLLVMQELVWHIADGKAAELRKLATSDSSDAVARKTAENWIKGFGAGARGKVTGDFYDDGSERQVVVLYFQDTHQVKEFTVRLDGATGKEDWRVLMKSTDFKDATQAPGWAPKEPGGTGSTMKNNN
;
A
#
# COMPACT_ATOMS: atom_id res chain seq x y z
N MET A 1 -20.06 -4.19 7.14
CA MET A 1 -20.50 -3.89 5.76
C MET A 1 -19.44 -2.99 5.14
N TYR A 2 -19.10 -3.21 3.87
CA TYR A 2 -18.06 -2.48 3.11
C TYR A 2 -18.53 -1.08 2.63
N ALA A 3 -19.54 -0.48 3.27
CA ALA A 3 -20.22 0.73 2.80
C ALA A 3 -19.73 2.03 3.47
N ASP A 4 -18.87 1.93 4.49
CA ASP A 4 -18.42 3.08 5.29
C ASP A 4 -17.13 3.73 4.78
N HIS A 5 -16.55 3.21 3.69
CA HIS A 5 -15.27 3.68 3.16
C HIS A 5 -15.38 4.11 1.70
N GLU A 6 -14.77 5.24 1.35
CA GLU A 6 -14.60 5.61 -0.04
C GLU A 6 -13.79 4.53 -0.79
N PRO A 7 -14.19 4.15 -2.02
CA PRO A 7 -13.37 3.30 -2.86
C PRO A 7 -12.03 3.98 -3.16
N LEU A 8 -10.96 3.17 -3.22
CA LEU A 8 -9.65 3.65 -3.67
C LEU A 8 -9.78 4.19 -5.09
N HIS A 9 -9.36 5.44 -5.33
CA HIS A 9 -9.25 5.96 -6.70
C HIS A 9 -8.02 5.35 -7.37
N VAL A 10 -8.13 4.93 -8.62
CA VAL A 10 -7.11 4.10 -9.27
C VAL A 10 -6.62 4.76 -10.55
N VAL A 11 -5.29 4.80 -10.70
CA VAL A 11 -4.60 5.11 -11.96
C VAL A 11 -3.51 4.07 -12.23
N GLY A 12 -3.08 3.95 -13.48
CA GLY A 12 -2.07 2.97 -13.89
C GLY A 12 -2.64 1.59 -14.20
N TYR A 13 -1.88 0.53 -13.87
CA TYR A 13 -2.10 -0.83 -14.40
C TYR A 13 -2.33 -1.87 -13.28
N PRO A 14 -3.39 -1.75 -12.47
CA PRO A 14 -3.64 -2.70 -11.39
C PRO A 14 -3.90 -4.11 -11.92
N SER A 15 -3.39 -5.12 -11.22
CA SER A 15 -3.98 -6.46 -11.29
C SER A 15 -5.18 -6.52 -10.33
N THR A 16 -6.11 -7.48 -10.55
CA THR A 16 -7.27 -7.64 -9.66
C THR A 16 -6.84 -7.86 -8.21
N GLY A 17 -5.79 -8.66 -8.00
CA GLY A 17 -5.32 -9.00 -6.66
C GLY A 17 -4.54 -7.87 -5.98
N SER A 18 -3.71 -7.13 -6.72
CA SER A 18 -3.00 -5.97 -6.16
C SER A 18 -3.97 -4.85 -5.78
N LEU A 19 -5.02 -4.62 -6.58
CA LEU A 19 -6.06 -3.64 -6.26
C LEU A 19 -6.80 -4.02 -4.97
N LEU A 20 -7.21 -5.29 -4.85
CA LEU A 20 -7.96 -5.77 -3.68
C LEU A 20 -7.15 -5.61 -2.39
N VAL A 21 -5.90 -6.06 -2.37
CA VAL A 21 -5.06 -5.97 -1.16
C VAL A 21 -4.76 -4.52 -0.77
N MET A 22 -4.61 -3.62 -1.76
CA MET A 22 -4.37 -2.20 -1.49
C MET A 22 -5.62 -1.50 -0.97
N GLN A 23 -6.81 -1.90 -1.43
CA GLN A 23 -8.07 -1.40 -0.90
C GLN A 23 -8.26 -1.83 0.56
N GLU A 24 -8.02 -3.10 0.89
CA GLU A 24 -8.06 -3.61 2.27
C GLU A 24 -7.04 -2.91 3.18
N LEU A 25 -5.82 -2.68 2.68
CA LEU A 25 -4.79 -1.94 3.40
C LEU A 25 -5.24 -0.55 3.79
N VAL A 26 -5.81 0.22 2.86
CA VAL A 26 -6.30 1.59 3.13
C VAL A 26 -7.42 1.57 4.17
N TRP A 27 -8.38 0.66 4.04
CA TRP A 27 -9.48 0.53 4.99
C TRP A 27 -9.00 0.14 6.39
N HIS A 28 -8.05 -0.79 6.50
CA HIS A 28 -7.50 -1.17 7.81
C HIS A 28 -6.69 -0.05 8.46
N ILE A 29 -6.00 0.79 7.67
CA ILE A 29 -5.34 2.00 8.16
C ILE A 29 -6.38 3.01 8.66
N ALA A 30 -7.44 3.27 7.89
CA ALA A 30 -8.51 4.20 8.25
C ALA A 30 -9.24 3.79 9.55
N ASP A 31 -9.51 2.49 9.69
CA ASP A 31 -10.17 1.88 10.85
C ASP A 31 -9.24 1.72 12.07
N GLY A 32 -7.92 1.89 11.91
CA GLY A 32 -6.95 1.62 12.98
C GLY A 32 -6.83 0.13 13.35
N LYS A 33 -7.15 -0.79 12.43
CA LYS A 33 -7.16 -2.24 12.64
C LYS A 33 -5.76 -2.86 12.46
N ALA A 34 -4.85 -2.60 13.40
CA ALA A 34 -3.46 -3.08 13.32
C ALA A 34 -3.34 -4.61 13.15
N ALA A 35 -4.23 -5.37 13.81
CA ALA A 35 -4.23 -6.83 13.73
C ALA A 35 -4.65 -7.35 12.35
N GLU A 36 -5.57 -6.68 11.66
CA GLU A 36 -6.01 -7.04 10.31
C GLU A 36 -4.98 -6.57 9.28
N LEU A 37 -4.46 -5.34 9.42
CA LEU A 37 -3.40 -4.82 8.56
C LEU A 37 -2.15 -5.72 8.58
N ARG A 38 -1.78 -6.23 9.76
CA ARG A 38 -0.72 -7.22 9.93
C ARG A 38 -0.93 -8.49 9.09
N LYS A 39 -2.17 -8.97 8.93
CA LYS A 39 -2.44 -10.20 8.18
C LYS A 39 -2.16 -10.04 6.69
N LEU A 40 -2.12 -8.80 6.19
CA LEU A 40 -1.74 -8.52 4.81
C LEU A 40 -0.23 -8.65 4.58
N ALA A 41 0.59 -8.80 5.62
CA ALA A 41 2.05 -8.89 5.48
C ALA A 41 2.47 -10.12 4.68
N THR A 42 3.56 -9.97 3.92
CA THR A 42 4.27 -11.10 3.32
C THR A 42 4.92 -11.98 4.40
N SER A 43 5.09 -13.27 4.09
CA SER A 43 5.63 -14.32 4.96
C SER A 43 7.08 -14.09 5.38
N ASP A 44 7.84 -13.28 4.64
CA ASP A 44 9.21 -12.88 4.99
C ASP A 44 9.27 -11.79 6.07
N SER A 45 8.14 -11.21 6.47
CA SER A 45 8.04 -10.30 7.61
C SER A 45 7.70 -11.06 8.88
N SER A 46 8.53 -10.95 9.92
CA SER A 46 8.19 -11.51 11.23
C SER A 46 6.95 -10.83 11.81
N ASP A 47 6.17 -11.55 12.63
CA ASP A 47 4.93 -11.04 13.25
C ASP A 47 5.17 -9.71 14.00
N ALA A 48 6.29 -9.62 14.74
CA ALA A 48 6.66 -8.42 15.47
C ALA A 48 6.95 -7.22 14.54
N VAL A 49 7.64 -7.46 13.41
CA VAL A 49 7.94 -6.42 12.42
C VAL A 49 6.67 -5.97 11.70
N ALA A 50 5.83 -6.92 11.26
CA ALA A 50 4.55 -6.63 10.63
C ALA A 50 3.63 -5.83 11.56
N ARG A 51 3.48 -6.26 12.82
CA ARG A 51 2.69 -5.55 13.83
C ARG A 51 3.19 -4.12 14.01
N LYS A 52 4.51 -3.93 14.15
CA LYS A 52 5.05 -2.59 14.41
C LYS A 52 4.92 -1.67 13.20
N THR A 53 5.15 -2.20 12.00
CA THR A 53 4.93 -1.45 10.75
C THR A 53 3.46 -1.03 10.62
N ALA A 54 2.51 -1.91 10.95
CA ALA A 54 1.08 -1.63 10.92
C ALA A 54 0.69 -0.50 11.90
N GLU A 55 1.18 -0.55 13.14
CA GLU A 55 0.99 0.53 14.12
C GLU A 55 1.52 1.88 13.59
N ASN A 56 2.70 1.88 12.97
CA ASN A 56 3.31 3.09 12.41
C ASN A 56 2.49 3.63 11.24
N TRP A 57 1.98 2.79 10.34
CA TRP A 57 1.12 3.21 9.24
C TRP A 57 -0.22 3.76 9.72
N ILE A 58 -0.86 3.14 10.70
CA ILE A 58 -2.09 3.68 11.31
C ILE A 58 -1.82 5.05 11.94
N LYS A 59 -0.73 5.18 12.70
CA LYS A 59 -0.35 6.45 13.32
C LYS A 59 -0.01 7.52 12.28
N GLY A 60 0.67 7.15 11.21
CA GLY A 60 1.18 8.08 10.20
C GLY A 60 0.13 8.50 9.17
N PHE A 61 -0.72 7.56 8.74
CA PHE A 61 -1.61 7.71 7.58
C PHE A 61 -3.10 7.59 7.94
N GLY A 62 -3.46 7.24 9.17
CA GLY A 62 -4.86 7.03 9.57
C GLY A 62 -5.78 8.21 9.32
N ALA A 63 -5.29 9.45 9.42
CA ALA A 63 -6.06 10.64 9.07
C ALA A 63 -6.31 10.73 7.56
N GLY A 64 -5.27 10.59 6.74
CA GLY A 64 -5.38 10.66 5.28
C GLY A 64 -6.16 9.49 4.68
N ALA A 65 -6.08 8.30 5.28
CA ALA A 65 -6.75 7.10 4.81
C ALA A 65 -8.29 7.12 4.99
N ARG A 66 -8.80 7.97 5.90
CA ARG A 66 -10.26 8.17 6.07
C ARG A 66 -10.86 9.09 5.01
N GLY A 67 -10.01 9.86 4.33
CA GLY A 67 -10.40 10.72 3.23
C GLY A 67 -10.15 10.05 1.89
N LYS A 68 -10.05 10.88 0.85
CA LYS A 68 -9.81 10.42 -0.50
C LYS A 68 -8.37 9.95 -0.69
N VAL A 69 -8.21 8.70 -1.12
CA VAL A 69 -6.90 8.11 -1.45
C VAL A 69 -6.87 7.74 -2.93
N THR A 70 -5.75 8.06 -3.59
CA THR A 70 -5.46 7.60 -4.95
C THR A 70 -4.30 6.62 -4.93
N GLY A 71 -4.50 5.44 -5.49
CA GLY A 71 -3.44 4.45 -5.75
C GLY A 71 -2.99 4.53 -7.20
N ASP A 72 -1.70 4.78 -7.39
CA ASP A 72 -1.04 4.74 -8.69
C ASP A 72 -0.27 3.43 -8.81
N PHE A 73 -0.72 2.56 -9.71
CA PHE A 73 -0.22 1.20 -9.89
C PHE A 73 0.81 1.18 -11.01
N TYR A 74 2.08 1.04 -10.63
CA TYR A 74 3.21 1.14 -11.53
C TYR A 74 3.55 -0.18 -12.20
N ASP A 75 3.79 -0.11 -13.51
CA ASP A 75 4.15 -1.21 -14.39
C ASP A 75 3.14 -2.38 -14.36
N ASP A 76 3.33 -3.41 -15.19
CA ASP A 76 2.47 -4.61 -15.08
C ASP A 76 2.77 -5.35 -13.78
N GLY A 77 1.70 -5.73 -13.07
CA GLY A 77 1.77 -6.39 -11.78
C GLY A 77 1.43 -7.87 -11.87
N SER A 78 2.21 -8.66 -12.60
CA SER A 78 1.97 -10.11 -12.76
C SER A 78 2.19 -10.89 -11.45
N GLU A 79 3.32 -10.69 -10.78
CA GLU A 79 3.66 -11.36 -9.51
C GLU A 79 4.03 -10.38 -8.39
N ARG A 80 4.45 -9.17 -8.76
CA ARG A 80 4.85 -8.08 -7.87
C ARG A 80 4.41 -6.77 -8.49
N GLN A 81 3.97 -5.83 -7.66
CA GLN A 81 3.62 -4.49 -8.11
C GLN A 81 4.08 -3.43 -7.11
N VAL A 82 4.54 -2.30 -7.65
CA VAL A 82 4.78 -1.08 -6.86
C VAL A 82 3.53 -0.21 -6.96
N VAL A 83 3.04 0.22 -5.81
CA VAL A 83 1.85 1.08 -5.71
C VAL A 83 2.20 2.30 -4.89
N VAL A 84 1.95 3.49 -5.43
CA VAL A 84 2.11 4.74 -4.69
C VAL A 84 0.73 5.22 -4.26
N LEU A 85 0.52 5.34 -2.95
CA LEU A 85 -0.68 5.93 -2.38
C LEU A 85 -0.48 7.42 -2.15
N TYR A 86 -1.45 8.21 -2.61
CA TYR A 86 -1.57 9.64 -2.42
C TYR A 86 -2.78 9.91 -1.52
N PHE A 87 -2.52 10.39 -0.32
CA PHE A 87 -3.55 10.76 0.66
C PHE A 87 -3.90 12.23 0.46
N GLN A 88 -5.05 12.52 -0.17
CA GLN A 88 -5.33 13.87 -0.67
C GLN A 88 -5.42 14.91 0.46
N ASP A 89 -6.11 14.57 1.55
CA ASP A 89 -6.37 15.52 2.65
C ASP A 89 -5.13 15.86 3.47
N THR A 90 -4.16 14.93 3.56
CA THR A 90 -2.92 15.13 4.33
C THR A 90 -1.71 15.45 3.45
N HIS A 91 -1.88 15.42 2.12
CA HIS A 91 -0.81 15.54 1.12
C HIS A 91 0.36 14.55 1.33
N GLN A 92 0.11 13.44 2.03
CA GLN A 92 1.11 12.41 2.25
C GLN A 92 1.19 11.49 1.03
N VAL A 93 2.38 11.01 0.75
CA VAL A 93 2.65 10.07 -0.33
C VAL A 93 3.46 8.91 0.24
N LYS A 94 3.07 7.67 -0.09
CA LYS A 94 3.80 6.48 0.34
C LYS A 94 3.82 5.41 -0.73
N GLU A 95 5.01 4.85 -0.96
CA GLU A 95 5.19 3.65 -1.78
C GLU A 95 4.93 2.39 -0.95
N PHE A 96 4.20 1.45 -1.56
CA PHE A 96 4.00 0.09 -1.11
C PHE A 96 4.48 -0.87 -2.19
N THR A 97 5.16 -1.93 -1.77
CA THR A 97 5.41 -3.09 -2.64
C THR A 97 4.42 -4.17 -2.24
N VAL A 98 3.66 -4.68 -3.21
CA VAL A 98 2.79 -5.85 -3.06
C VAL A 98 3.26 -6.97 -3.96
N ARG A 99 3.06 -8.22 -3.55
CA ARG A 99 3.41 -9.40 -4.35
C ARG A 99 2.57 -10.60 -3.96
N LEU A 100 2.50 -11.57 -4.87
CA LEU A 100 2.06 -12.91 -4.54
C LEU A 100 2.98 -13.54 -3.50
N ASP A 101 2.39 -14.16 -2.50
CA ASP A 101 3.09 -14.84 -1.41
C ASP A 101 2.26 -16.02 -0.91
N GLY A 102 2.94 -17.11 -0.57
CA GLY A 102 2.32 -18.41 -0.27
C GLY A 102 2.95 -19.56 -1.04
N ALA A 103 2.30 -20.73 -0.98
CA ALA A 103 2.71 -21.90 -1.75
C ALA A 103 2.06 -21.91 -3.13
N THR A 104 2.72 -22.56 -4.10
CA THR A 104 2.24 -22.64 -5.49
C THR A 104 0.79 -23.14 -5.59
N GLY A 105 -0.07 -22.36 -6.24
CA GLY A 105 -1.50 -22.61 -6.40
C GLY A 105 -2.38 -22.15 -5.22
N LYS A 106 -1.79 -21.45 -4.24
CA LYS A 106 -2.47 -20.87 -3.07
C LYS A 106 -1.88 -19.50 -2.71
N GLU A 107 -1.25 -18.83 -3.67
CA GLU A 107 -0.68 -17.51 -3.46
C GLU A 107 -1.78 -16.47 -3.32
N ASP A 108 -1.63 -15.61 -2.31
CA ASP A 108 -2.44 -14.41 -2.16
C ASP A 108 -1.55 -13.19 -2.38
N TRP A 109 -2.15 -12.08 -2.80
CA TRP A 109 -1.46 -10.81 -2.80
C TRP A 109 -1.26 -10.33 -1.37
N ARG A 110 -0.01 -10.01 -1.04
CA ARG A 110 0.43 -9.54 0.28
C ARG A 110 1.27 -8.27 0.14
N VAL A 111 1.39 -7.53 1.23
CA VAL A 111 2.08 -6.25 1.34
C VAL A 111 3.41 -6.46 2.05
N LEU A 112 4.47 -5.89 1.50
CA LEU A 112 5.79 -5.94 2.13
C LEU A 112 5.84 -5.01 3.35
N MET A 113 5.97 -5.57 4.55
CA MET A 113 5.99 -4.80 5.82
C MET A 113 7.33 -4.97 6.55
N LYS A 114 8.29 -4.06 6.33
CA LYS A 114 9.69 -4.26 6.79
C LYS A 114 10.25 -3.18 7.73
N SER A 115 9.48 -2.14 8.06
CA SER A 115 10.00 -0.95 8.75
C SER A 115 9.39 -0.77 10.13
N THR A 116 10.17 -1.06 11.17
CA THR A 116 9.77 -0.86 12.57
C THR A 116 10.01 0.56 13.06
N ASP A 117 10.95 1.29 12.45
CA ASP A 117 11.13 2.72 12.69
C ASP A 117 9.99 3.53 12.04
N PHE A 118 9.50 4.54 12.77
CA PHE A 118 8.37 5.34 12.31
C PHE A 118 8.72 6.17 11.08
N LYS A 119 9.90 6.81 11.05
CA LYS A 119 10.31 7.67 9.94
C LYS A 119 10.43 6.85 8.67
N ASP A 120 11.07 5.69 8.74
CA ASP A 120 11.23 4.79 7.60
C ASP A 120 9.87 4.26 7.11
N ALA A 121 9.01 3.83 8.04
CA ALA A 121 7.68 3.32 7.72
C ALA A 121 6.81 4.37 7.01
N THR A 122 6.95 5.65 7.36
CA THR A 122 6.14 6.74 6.79
C THR A 122 6.86 7.58 5.73
N GLN A 123 8.10 7.24 5.39
CA GLN A 123 8.89 8.02 4.45
C GLN A 123 8.23 8.05 3.07
N ALA A 124 8.12 9.26 2.51
CA ALA A 124 7.69 9.45 1.14
C ALA A 124 8.78 8.98 0.15
N PRO A 125 8.41 8.33 -0.96
CA PRO A 125 9.37 7.92 -1.98
C PRO A 125 10.06 9.15 -2.60
N GLY A 126 11.37 9.05 -2.82
CA GLY A 126 12.15 10.15 -3.44
C GLY A 126 11.96 10.28 -4.95
N TRP A 127 11.32 9.30 -5.60
CA TRP A 127 11.20 9.21 -7.06
C TRP A 127 9.78 9.47 -7.57
N ALA A 128 8.75 9.34 -6.73
CA ALA A 128 7.36 9.39 -7.20
C ALA A 128 6.97 10.81 -7.64
N PRO A 129 6.16 10.95 -8.70
CA PRO A 129 5.62 12.25 -9.12
C PRO A 129 4.77 12.88 -8.02
N LYS A 130 4.64 14.21 -8.04
CA LYS A 130 3.79 14.96 -7.08
C LYS A 130 2.30 14.63 -7.24
N GLU A 131 1.89 14.29 -8.46
CA GLU A 131 0.51 13.95 -8.80
C GLU A 131 0.43 12.52 -9.32
N PRO A 132 -0.62 11.75 -8.94
CA PRO A 132 -0.82 10.40 -9.45
C PRO A 132 -0.84 10.35 -10.98
N GLY A 133 -0.19 9.34 -11.58
CA GLY A 133 -0.17 9.13 -13.03
C GLY A 133 0.75 10.09 -13.80
N GLY A 134 1.49 10.97 -13.13
CA GLY A 134 2.33 11.99 -13.78
C GLY A 134 3.44 11.46 -14.70
N THR A 135 3.78 10.18 -14.60
CA THR A 135 4.74 9.50 -15.51
C THR A 135 4.08 8.49 -16.45
N GLY A 136 2.75 8.46 -16.52
CA GLY A 136 2.02 7.39 -17.20
C GLY A 136 2.06 6.06 -16.44
N SER A 137 2.31 6.11 -15.13
CA SER A 137 2.38 4.95 -14.23
C SER A 137 3.43 3.91 -14.65
N THR A 138 4.53 4.39 -15.22
CA THR A 138 5.72 3.58 -15.52
C THR A 138 6.88 4.06 -14.68
N MET A 139 7.65 3.14 -14.09
CA MET A 139 8.89 3.53 -13.43
C MET A 139 9.92 3.92 -14.49
N LYS A 140 10.53 5.10 -14.36
CA LYS A 140 11.65 5.47 -15.22
C LYS A 140 12.85 4.63 -14.81
N ASN A 141 13.19 3.63 -15.63
CA ASN A 141 14.48 2.96 -15.54
C ASN A 141 15.56 4.01 -15.85
N ASN A 142 16.19 4.57 -14.81
CA ASN A 142 17.47 5.24 -14.97
C ASN A 142 18.51 4.13 -15.19
N ASN A 143 18.67 3.73 -16.45
CA ASN A 143 19.72 2.85 -16.92
C ASN A 143 21.09 3.52 -16.76
#